data_AF-A0A3D0CR81-F1
#
_entry.id   AF-A0A3D0CR81-F1
#
_cell.length_a   1.000
_cell.length_b   1.000
_cell.length_c   1.000
_cell.angle_alpha   90.00
_cell.angle_beta   90.00
_cell.angle_gamma   90.00
#
_symmetry.space_group_name_H-M   'P 1'
#
loop_
_entity.id
_entity.type
_entity.pdbx_description
1 polymer ?
#
loop_
_entity_poly.entity_id
_entity_poly.type
_entity_poly.pdbx_seq_one_letter_code
_entity_poly.pdbx_strand_id
1 'polypeptide(L)'
;MAKHRVLLLCAQALLGESLEHILSTVEDVELLGSRVLDAQLLARLFTEVPDIVLIAEEEGESESVATLIAQILEQYPDLPIARVGLMQNIIRLYTSRTLPARSADLIETIRSLPAR
;
A
#
# COMPACT_ATOMS: atom_id res chain seq x y z
N MET A 1 7.51 19.38 9.93
CA MET A 1 7.93 18.16 9.23
C MET A 1 6.84 17.80 8.24
N ALA A 2 7.18 17.28 7.06
CA ALA A 2 6.16 16.79 6.13
C ALA A 2 5.52 15.52 6.73
N LYS A 3 4.19 15.42 6.68
CA LYS A 3 3.48 14.21 7.10
C LYS A 3 3.30 13.28 5.90
N HIS A 4 3.43 11.99 6.13
CA HIS A 4 3.12 10.96 5.15
C HIS A 4 1.62 10.66 5.16
N ARG A 5 0.98 10.86 4.01
CA ARG A 5 -0.46 10.69 3.83
C ARG A 5 -0.76 9.23 3.54
N VAL A 6 -1.40 8.56 4.48
CA VAL A 6 -1.71 7.13 4.42
C VAL A 6 -3.19 6.95 4.13
N LEU A 7 -3.51 6.15 3.11
CA LEU A 7 -4.88 5.66 2.91
C LEU A 7 -4.99 4.24 3.47
N LEU A 8 -5.93 4.01 4.39
CA LEU A 8 -6.19 2.68 4.95
C LEU A 8 -7.38 2.04 4.24
N LEU A 9 -7.15 0.86 3.67
CA LEU A 9 -8.17 -0.01 3.10
C LEU A 9 -8.34 -1.22 4.01
N CYS A 10 -9.50 -1.32 4.64
CA CYS A 10 -9.81 -2.42 5.54
C CYS A 10 -11.29 -2.79 5.42
N ALA A 11 -11.57 -4.07 5.18
CA ALA A 11 -12.95 -4.56 5.10
C ALA A 11 -13.58 -4.76 6.48
N GLN A 12 -12.76 -4.99 7.51
CA GLN A 12 -13.19 -5.30 8.87
C GLN A 12 -13.19 -4.03 9.75
N ALA A 13 -14.36 -3.66 10.28
CA ALA A 13 -14.52 -2.41 11.04
C ALA A 13 -13.59 -2.31 12.26
N LEU A 14 -13.57 -3.34 13.13
CA LEU A 14 -12.75 -3.34 14.36
C LEU A 14 -11.25 -3.27 14.09
N LEU A 15 -10.81 -3.94 13.02
CA LEU A 15 -9.42 -3.89 12.59
C LEU A 15 -9.07 -2.51 12.04
N GLY A 16 -9.94 -1.96 11.19
CA GLY A 16 -9.82 -0.61 10.67
C GLY A 16 -9.64 0.38 11.82
N GLU A 17 -10.56 0.41 12.78
CA GLU A 17 -10.51 1.28 13.96
C GLU A 17 -9.21 1.12 14.75
N SER A 18 -8.76 -0.13 14.97
CA SER A 18 -7.52 -0.41 15.70
C SER A 18 -6.31 0.19 14.98
N LEU A 19 -6.21 0.02 13.65
CA LEU A 19 -5.14 0.58 12.85
C LEU A 19 -5.23 2.10 12.75
N GLU A 20 -6.44 2.67 12.65
CA GLU A 20 -6.64 4.11 12.70
C GLU A 20 -6.11 4.71 14.01
N HIS A 21 -6.43 4.08 15.14
CA HIS A 21 -5.93 4.48 16.45
C HIS A 21 -4.40 4.42 16.49
N ILE A 22 -3.79 3.33 16.06
CA ILE A 22 -2.32 3.19 16.05
C ILE A 22 -1.68 4.27 15.16
N LEU A 23 -2.13 4.42 13.92
CA LEU A 23 -1.55 5.35 12.95
C LEU A 23 -1.76 6.82 13.37
N SER A 24 -2.84 7.14 14.06
CA SER A 24 -3.10 8.50 14.55
C SER A 24 -2.15 8.95 15.66
N THR A 25 -1.48 8.02 16.35
CA THR A 25 -0.47 8.34 17.39
C THR A 25 0.90 8.66 16.82
N VAL A 26 1.10 8.47 15.51
CA VAL A 26 2.39 8.67 14.84
C VAL A 26 2.46 10.10 14.31
N GLU A 27 3.41 10.90 14.82
CA GLU A 27 3.46 12.35 14.58
C GLU A 27 3.63 12.74 13.09
N ASP A 28 4.37 11.93 12.34
CA ASP A 28 4.68 12.13 10.93
C ASP A 28 3.74 11.39 9.97
N VAL A 29 2.61 10.87 10.47
CA VAL A 29 1.57 10.23 9.66
C VAL A 29 0.29 11.07 9.66
N GLU A 30 -0.30 11.22 8.47
CA GLU A 30 -1.64 11.76 8.27
C GLU A 30 -2.52 10.67 7.67
N LEU A 31 -3.50 10.19 8.44
CA LEU A 31 -4.43 9.19 7.97
C LEU A 31 -5.59 9.84 7.23
N LEU A 32 -5.77 9.49 5.95
CA LEU A 32 -6.88 9.98 5.11
C LEU A 32 -8.22 9.30 5.45
N GLY A 33 -8.16 8.27 6.31
CA GLY A 33 -9.27 7.49 6.86
C GLY A 33 -9.24 6.03 6.42
N SER A 34 -10.00 5.20 7.13
CA SER A 34 -10.30 3.82 6.75
C SER A 34 -11.44 3.76 5.75
N ARG A 35 -11.29 2.93 4.72
CA ARG A 35 -12.29 2.71 3.68
C ARG A 35 -12.43 1.24 3.36
N VAL A 36 -13.64 0.87 2.97
CA VAL A 36 -13.92 -0.44 2.37
C VAL A 36 -13.53 -0.38 0.89
N LEU A 37 -13.09 -1.53 0.38
CA LEU A 37 -12.81 -1.74 -1.04
C LEU A 37 -14.08 -1.51 -1.87
N ASP A 38 -14.11 -0.45 -2.68
CA ASP A 38 -15.21 -0.13 -3.58
C ASP A 38 -14.69 0.28 -4.97
N ALA A 39 -15.59 0.32 -5.96
CA ALA A 39 -15.26 0.68 -7.34
C ALA A 39 -14.85 2.16 -7.52
N GLN A 40 -15.08 3.02 -6.52
CA GLN A 40 -14.73 4.44 -6.56
C GLN A 40 -13.33 4.71 -6.03
N LEU A 41 -12.69 3.73 -5.39
CA LEU A 41 -11.38 3.84 -4.79
C LEU A 41 -10.33 4.43 -5.74
N LEU A 42 -10.24 3.96 -6.98
CA LEU A 42 -9.25 4.44 -7.95
C LEU A 42 -9.43 5.93 -8.30
N ALA A 43 -10.66 6.42 -8.34
CA ALA A 43 -10.96 7.84 -8.59
C ALA A 43 -10.63 8.70 -7.35
N ARG A 44 -10.80 8.15 -6.14
CA ARG A 44 -10.43 8.83 -4.90
C ARG A 44 -8.92 8.94 -4.75
N LEU A 45 -8.16 7.90 -5.11
CA LEU A 45 -6.69 7.94 -5.11
C LEU A 45 -6.14 9.13 -5.92
N PHE A 46 -6.75 9.44 -7.07
CA PHE A 46 -6.38 10.60 -7.88
C PHE A 46 -6.55 11.94 -7.16
N THR A 47 -7.59 12.04 -6.34
CA THR A 47 -8.01 13.30 -5.70
C THR A 47 -7.32 13.48 -4.35
N GLU A 48 -7.21 12.39 -3.60
CA GLU A 48 -6.64 12.39 -2.26
C GLU A 48 -5.11 12.35 -2.27
N VAL A 49 -4.48 11.79 -3.32
CA VAL A 49 -3.02 11.72 -3.50
C VAL A 49 -2.30 11.22 -2.24
N PRO A 50 -2.56 9.97 -1.81
CA PRO A 50 -1.81 9.36 -0.71
C PRO A 50 -0.35 9.13 -1.11
N ASP A 51 0.54 9.14 -0.11
CA ASP A 51 1.94 8.73 -0.27
C ASP A 51 2.09 7.19 -0.23
N ILE A 52 1.14 6.50 0.41
CA ILE A 52 1.09 5.04 0.50
C ILE A 52 -0.34 4.55 0.75
N VAL A 53 -0.68 3.40 0.17
CA VAL A 53 -1.92 2.68 0.46
C VAL A 53 -1.63 1.49 1.36
N LEU A 54 -2.30 1.40 2.50
CA LEU A 54 -2.22 0.27 3.42
C LEU A 54 -3.49 -0.60 3.29
N ILE A 55 -3.33 -1.86 2.90
CA ILE A 55 -4.42 -2.83 2.80
C ILE A 55 -4.30 -3.80 3.96
N ALA A 56 -5.26 -3.76 4.88
CA ALA A 56 -5.33 -4.65 6.03
C ALA A 56 -6.42 -5.71 5.84
N GLU A 57 -6.05 -6.97 6.01
CA GLU A 57 -6.93 -8.12 5.88
C GLU A 57 -6.68 -9.12 7.02
N GLU A 58 -7.76 -9.74 7.48
CA GLU A 58 -7.72 -10.75 8.55
C GLU A 58 -7.41 -12.14 7.99
N GLU A 59 -8.09 -12.52 6.90
CA GLU A 59 -7.89 -13.80 6.22
C GLU A 59 -6.94 -13.68 5.03
N GLY A 60 -6.33 -14.80 4.64
CA GLY A 60 -5.20 -14.88 3.69
C GLY A 60 -5.49 -14.41 2.26
N GLU A 61 -4.67 -14.86 1.31
CA GLU A 61 -4.58 -14.29 -0.04
C GLU A 61 -5.94 -14.18 -0.77
N SER A 62 -6.55 -12.99 -0.69
CA SER A 62 -7.80 -12.69 -1.38
C SER A 62 -7.52 -12.26 -2.82
N GLU A 63 -8.11 -12.97 -3.78
CA GLU A 63 -7.99 -12.67 -5.21
C GLU A 63 -8.46 -11.24 -5.55
N SER A 64 -9.46 -10.73 -4.83
CA SER A 64 -9.95 -9.36 -5.00
C SER A 64 -8.90 -8.31 -4.58
N VAL A 65 -8.13 -8.58 -3.51
CA VAL A 65 -7.04 -7.71 -3.05
C VAL A 65 -5.87 -7.75 -4.03
N ALA A 66 -5.51 -8.94 -4.53
CA ALA A 66 -4.46 -9.06 -5.54
C ALA A 66 -4.81 -8.32 -6.83
N THR A 67 -6.06 -8.44 -7.30
CA THR A 67 -6.57 -7.73 -8.47
C THR A 67 -6.54 -6.21 -8.26
N LEU A 68 -6.93 -5.74 -7.08
CA LEU A 68 -6.86 -4.32 -6.76
C LEU A 68 -5.42 -3.82 -6.77
N ILE A 69 -4.49 -4.54 -6.12
CA ILE A 69 -3.08 -4.15 -6.08
C ILE A 69 -2.56 -3.98 -7.51
N ALA A 70 -2.86 -4.92 -8.41
CA ALA A 70 -2.49 -4.80 -9.82
C ALA A 70 -3.08 -3.54 -10.47
N GLN A 71 -4.38 -3.28 -10.29
CA GLN A 71 -5.04 -2.09 -10.84
C GLN A 71 -4.43 -0.77 -10.32
N ILE A 72 -4.11 -0.69 -9.02
CA ILE A 72 -3.48 0.49 -8.44
C ILE A 72 -2.07 0.68 -9.03
N LEU A 73 -1.26 -0.38 -9.12
CA LEU A 73 0.10 -0.27 -9.67
C LEU A 73 0.11 0.05 -11.16
N GLU A 74 -0.88 -0.42 -11.93
CA GLU A 74 -1.02 -0.07 -13.34
C GLU A 74 -1.37 1.42 -13.54
N GLN A 75 -2.26 1.96 -12.69
CA GLN A 75 -2.73 3.33 -12.82
C GLN A 75 -1.81 4.36 -12.12
N TYR A 76 -1.15 3.95 -11.03
CA TYR A 76 -0.30 4.77 -10.17
C TYR A 76 1.01 4.02 -9.87
N PRO A 77 1.94 3.93 -10.84
CA PRO A 77 3.12 3.08 -10.70
C PRO A 77 4.04 3.49 -9.55
N ASP A 78 4.07 4.79 -9.23
CA ASP A 78 4.92 5.32 -8.16
C ASP A 78 4.25 5.27 -6.76
N LEU A 79 3.01 4.76 -6.67
CA LEU A 79 2.28 4.65 -5.40
C LEU A 79 2.59 3.30 -4.72
N PRO A 80 3.37 3.29 -3.62
CA PRO A 80 3.62 2.07 -2.88
C PRO A 80 2.33 1.55 -2.22
N ILE A 81 2.23 0.23 -2.11
CA ILE A 81 1.13 -0.45 -1.46
C ILE A 81 1.68 -1.42 -0.42
N ALA A 82 1.29 -1.25 0.84
CA ALA A 82 1.61 -2.17 1.92
C ALA A 82 0.41 -3.04 2.23
N ARG A 83 0.55 -4.35 2.08
CA ARG A 83 -0.45 -5.35 2.47
C ARG A 83 -0.08 -5.95 3.81
N VAL A 84 -0.97 -5.86 4.79
CA VAL A 84 -0.79 -6.35 6.15
C VAL A 84 -1.68 -7.57 6.34
N GLY A 85 -1.06 -8.75 6.40
CA GLY A 85 -1.74 -10.00 6.74
C GLY A 85 -1.55 -10.30 8.22
N LEU A 86 -2.59 -10.07 9.03
CA LEU A 86 -2.47 -10.08 10.50
C LEU A 86 -2.26 -11.47 11.06
N MET A 87 -2.94 -12.47 10.49
CA MET A 87 -2.79 -13.86 10.93
C MET A 87 -1.39 -14.40 10.62
N GLN A 88 -0.74 -13.90 9.57
CA GLN A 88 0.60 -14.32 9.20
C GLN A 88 1.68 -13.47 9.89
N ASN A 89 1.31 -12.35 10.52
CA ASN A 89 2.23 -11.34 11.03
C ASN A 89 3.26 -10.89 9.96
N ILE A 90 2.80 -10.70 8.73
CA ILE A 90 3.63 -10.34 7.57
C ILE A 90 3.11 -9.05 6.96
N ILE A 91 4.03 -8.15 6.66
CA ILE A 91 3.81 -7.00 5.79
C ILE A 91 4.45 -7.31 4.44
N ARG A 92 3.66 -7.26 3.37
CA ARG A 92 4.14 -7.34 1.98
C ARG A 92 4.09 -5.94 1.37
N LEU A 93 5.23 -5.44 0.92
CA LEU A 93 5.33 -4.17 0.23
C LEU A 93 5.37 -4.42 -1.29
N TYR A 94 4.43 -3.81 -2.01
CA TYR A 94 4.34 -3.83 -3.45
C TYR A 94 4.70 -2.44 -3.99
N THR A 95 5.68 -2.40 -4.89
CA THR A 95 6.12 -1.17 -5.55
C THR A 95 6.38 -1.47 -7.02
N SER A 96 5.91 -0.64 -7.93
CA SER A 96 6.25 -0.72 -9.36
C SER A 96 7.22 0.41 -9.71
N ARG A 97 8.50 0.22 -9.41
CA ARG A 97 9.52 1.21 -9.79
C ARG A 97 9.75 1.13 -11.29
N THR A 98 9.45 2.20 -12.01
CA THR A 98 9.84 2.33 -13.42
C THR A 98 11.29 2.75 -13.50
N LEU A 99 12.12 1.94 -14.15
CA LEU A 99 13.55 2.19 -14.30
C LEU A 99 13.92 2.29 -15.78
N PRO A 100 14.96 3.07 -16.15
CA PRO A 100 15.47 3.09 -17.50
C PRO A 100 15.86 1.67 -17.95
N ALA A 101 15.47 1.28 -19.16
CA ALA A 101 15.79 -0.03 -19.73
C ALA A 101 17.24 -0.14 -20.22
N ARG A 102 18.21 0.39 -19.47
CA ARG A 102 19.63 0.22 -19.77
C ARG A 102 20.17 -0.97 -18.98
N SER A 103 21.12 -1.69 -19.58
CA SER A 103 21.72 -2.86 -18.95
C SER A 103 22.38 -2.57 -17.60
N ALA A 104 22.98 -1.38 -17.43
CA ALA A 104 23.57 -0.96 -16.17
C ALA A 104 22.54 -0.86 -15.04
N ASP A 105 21.40 -0.19 -15.29
CA ASP A 105 20.32 -0.01 -14.32
C ASP A 105 19.69 -1.36 -13.91
N LEU A 106 19.52 -2.29 -14.87
CA LEU A 106 19.03 -3.65 -14.57
C LEU A 106 20.00 -4.41 -13.67
N ILE A 107 21.30 -4.40 -13.99
CA ILE A 107 22.33 -5.10 -13.20
C ILE A 107 22.42 -4.50 -11.79
N GLU A 108 22.38 -3.18 -11.67
CA GLU A 108 22.39 -2.49 -10.37
C GLU A 108 21.16 -2.83 -9.54
N THR A 109 19.97 -2.87 -10.17
CA THR A 109 18.73 -3.28 -9.52
C THR A 109 18.85 -4.68 -8.93
N ILE A 110 19.34 -5.65 -9.71
CA ILE A 110 19.56 -7.03 -9.23
C ILE A 110 20.56 -7.07 -8.06
N ARG A 111 21.64 -6.28 -8.13
CA ARG A 111 22.66 -6.19 -7.07
C ARG A 111 22.16 -5.52 -5.79
N SER A 112 21.17 -4.63 -5.89
CA SER A 112 20.56 -3.94 -4.74
C SER A 112 19.63 -4.83 -3.93
N LEU A 113 19.23 -5.99 -4.49
CA LEU A 113 18.37 -6.94 -3.78
C LEU A 113 19.15 -7.59 -2.63
N PRO A 114 18.50 -7.78 -1.46
CA PRO A 114 19.13 -8.50 -0.36
C PRO A 114 19.46 -9.93 -0.80
N ALA A 115 20.73 -10.32 -0.63
CA ALA A 115 21.14 -11.71 -0.81
C ALA A 115 20.46 -12.57 0.27
N ARG A 116 19.82 -13.66 -0.15
CA ARG A 116 19.23 -14.63 0.75
C ARG A 116 20.27 -15.64 1.22
#